data_AF-A0A832M3H3-F1
#
_entry.id   AF-A0A832M3H3-F1
#
_cell.length_a   1.000
_cell.length_b   1.000
_cell.length_c   1.000
_cell.angle_alpha   90.00
_cell.angle_beta   90.00
_cell.angle_gamma   90.00
#
_symmetry.space_group_name_H-M   'P 1'
#
loop_
_entity.id
_entity.type
_entity.pdbx_description
1 polymer ?
#
loop_
_entity_poly.entity_id
_entity_poly.type
_entity_poly.pdbx_seq_one_letter_code
_entity_poly.pdbx_strand_id
1 'polypeptide(L)' 'MSARGRGAVIEVEIDHRRVPYADFVKLLGEVGGRVVSRDGFWPLSKYRILLPKRNVRAFLSLLEEAQRSGAEAQRAV' A
#
# COMPACT_ATOMS: atom_id res chain seq x y z
N MET A 1 -0.75 -27.32 15.23
CA MET A 1 -0.25 -25.99 15.66
C MET A 1 -0.72 -24.94 14.65
N SER A 2 -1.79 -24.21 14.95
CA SER A 2 -2.26 -23.12 14.09
C SER A 2 -1.34 -21.91 14.30
N ALA A 3 -0.37 -21.71 13.42
CA ALA A 3 0.39 -20.46 13.38
C ALA A 3 -0.56 -19.34 12.95
N ARG A 4 -1.31 -18.75 13.92
CA ARG A 4 -1.93 -17.44 13.74
C ARG A 4 -0.78 -16.44 13.61
N GLY A 5 -0.21 -16.35 12.41
CA GLY A 5 0.81 -15.37 12.10
C GLY A 5 0.29 -14.01 12.53
N ARG A 6 0.99 -13.37 13.48
CA ARG A 6 0.63 -12.04 13.99
C ARG A 6 0.79 -11.03 12.86
N GLY A 7 -0.21 -10.91 12.00
CA GLY A 7 -0.28 -9.82 11.02
C GLY A 7 -0.42 -8.49 11.73
N ALA A 8 0.19 -7.45 11.16
CA ALA A 8 -0.09 -6.07 11.53
C ALA A 8 -1.24 -5.56 10.69
N VAL A 9 -2.23 -4.93 11.34
CA VAL A 9 -3.20 -4.08 10.65
C VAL A 9 -2.68 -2.66 10.73
N ILE A 10 -2.46 -2.02 9.59
CA ILE A 10 -2.04 -0.62 9.50
C ILE A 10 -3.00 0.14 8.58
N GLU A 11 -3.02 1.46 8.73
CA GLU A 11 -3.75 2.36 7.85
C GLU A 11 -2.75 3.11 6.97
N VAL A 12 -3.04 3.19 5.67
CA VAL A 12 -2.24 3.95 4.70
C VAL A 12 -3.16 4.77 3.81
N GLU A 13 -2.73 5.98 3.46
CA GLU A 13 -3.42 6.84 2.50
C GLU A 13 -2.67 6.82 1.16
N ILE A 14 -3.39 6.56 0.09
CA ILE A 14 -2.84 6.42 -1.26
C ILE A 14 -3.46 7.47 -2.18
N ASP A 15 -2.61 8.28 -2.80
CA ASP A 15 -2.99 9.12 -3.95
C ASP A 15 -2.87 8.31 -5.23
N HIS A 16 -4.01 7.89 -5.77
CA HIS A 16 -4.04 7.05 -6.96
C HIS A 16 -3.77 7.79 -8.27
N ARG A 17 -3.59 9.11 -8.25
CA ARG A 17 -2.97 9.82 -9.38
C ARG A 17 -1.49 9.48 -9.50
N ARG A 18 -0.83 9.17 -8.38
CA ARG A 18 0.60 8.84 -8.31
C ARG A 18 0.85 7.34 -8.34
N VAL A 19 0.03 6.58 -7.64
CA VAL A 19 0.15 5.12 -7.55
C VAL A 19 -1.14 4.49 -8.05
N PRO A 20 -1.18 4.02 -9.30
CA PRO A 20 -2.34 3.31 -9.83
C PRO A 20 -2.78 2.19 -8.89
N TYR A 21 -4.09 1.96 -8.80
CA TYR A 21 -4.64 0.93 -7.91
C TYR A 21 -4.04 -0.46 -8.18
N ALA A 22 -3.81 -0.81 -9.45
CA ALA A 22 -3.20 -2.08 -9.84
C ALA A 22 -1.79 -2.25 -9.24
N ASP A 23 -0.97 -1.19 -9.30
CA ASP A 23 0.39 -1.21 -8.77
C ASP A 23 0.39 -1.29 -7.24
N PHE A 24 -0.49 -0.55 -6.57
CA PHE A 24 -0.68 -0.65 -5.13
C PHE A 24 -1.04 -2.08 -4.69
N VAL A 25 -2.00 -2.72 -5.37
CA VAL A 25 -2.41 -4.11 -5.05
C VAL A 25 -1.26 -5.09 -5.31
N LYS A 26 -0.48 -4.89 -6.38
CA LYS A 26 0.68 -5.72 -6.70
C LYS A 26 1.75 -5.61 -5.61
N LEU A 27 2.14 -4.39 -5.23
CA LEU A 27 3.10 -4.13 -4.14
C LEU A 27 2.65 -4.77 -2.83
N LEU A 28 1.35 -4.66 -2.51
CA LEU A 28 0.79 -5.26 -1.31
C LEU A 28 0.82 -6.80 -1.36
N GLY A 29 0.58 -7.40 -2.53
CA GLY A 29 0.66 -8.85 -2.74
C GLY A 29 2.07 -9.40 -2.61
N GLU A 30 3.08 -8.69 -3.12
CA GLU A 30 4.50 -9.09 -3.04
C GLU A 30 5.00 -9.23 -1.60
N VAL A 31 4.47 -8.40 -0.69
CA VAL A 31 4.80 -8.46 0.75
C VAL A 31 3.88 -9.41 1.55
N GLY A 32 2.98 -10.14 0.88
CA GLY A 32 2.01 -11.04 1.51
C GLY A 32 0.91 -10.30 2.28
N GLY A 33 0.63 -9.06 1.89
CA GLY A 33 -0.42 -8.24 2.47
C GLY A 33 -1.75 -8.38 1.73
N ARG A 34 -2.81 -7.85 2.35
CA ARG A 34 -4.15 -7.74 1.74
C ARG A 34 -4.90 -6.53 2.29
N VAL A 35 -5.82 -6.01 1.49
CA VAL A 35 -6.77 -4.97 1.93
C VAL A 35 -7.81 -5.59 2.86
N VAL A 36 -8.10 -4.92 3.97
CA VAL A 36 -9.15 -5.26 4.94
C VAL A 36 -10.36 -4.39 4.70
N SER A 37 -10.16 -3.08 4.59
CA SER A 37 -11.19 -2.11 4.24
C SER A 37 -10.58 -0.96 3.44
N ARG A 38 -11.45 -0.25 2.72
CA ARG A 38 -11.13 0.98 2.02
C ARG A 38 -12.13 2.04 2.44
N ASP A 39 -11.61 3.18 2.84
CA ASP A 39 -12.35 4.39 3.16
C ASP A 39 -11.86 5.53 2.25
N GLY A 40 -12.75 6.45 1.88
CA GLY A 40 -12.41 7.58 0.99
C GLY A 40 -12.84 7.40 -0.46
N PHE A 41 -12.56 8.44 -1.26
CA PHE A 41 -13.04 8.57 -2.63
C PHE A 41 -11.89 8.89 -3.58
N TRP A 42 -11.99 8.47 -4.84
CA TRP A 42 -10.96 8.73 -5.83
C TRP A 42 -10.67 10.24 -5.95
N PRO A 43 -9.39 10.68 -6.01
CA PRO A 43 -8.17 9.87 -6.13
C PRO A 43 -7.46 9.53 -4.81
N LEU A 44 -7.88 10.07 -3.67
CA LEU A 44 -7.22 9.85 -2.36
C LEU A 44 -8.02 8.84 -1.54
N SER A 45 -7.45 7.65 -1.34
CA SER A 45 -8.12 6.55 -0.64
C SER A 45 -7.30 6.07 0.55
N LYS A 46 -7.97 5.91 1.70
CA LYS A 46 -7.43 5.31 2.90
C LYS A 46 -7.71 3.81 2.90
N TYR A 47 -6.68 3.02 3.17
CA TYR A 47 -6.78 1.57 3.23
C TYR A 47 -6.34 1.08 4.59
N ARG A 48 -7.17 0.23 5.20
CA ARG A 48 -6.71 -0.65 6.26
C ARG A 48 -6.19 -1.91 5.60
N ILE A 49 -4.92 -2.23 5.84
CA ILE A 49 -4.25 -3.38 5.25
C ILE A 49 -3.73 -4.30 6.34
N LEU A 50 -3.77 -5.60 6.07
CA LEU A 50 -3.19 -6.64 6.91
C LEU A 50 -1.96 -7.21 6.20
N LEU A 51 -0.81 -7.24 6.87
CA LEU A 51 0.42 -7.83 6.34
C LEU A 51 1.30 -8.42 7.45
N PRO A 52 2.25 -9.32 7.14
CA PRO A 52 3.20 -9.81 8.14
C PRO A 52 3.98 -8.68 8.80
N LYS A 53 4.07 -8.66 10.14
CA LYS A 53 4.78 -7.60 10.90
C LYS A 53 6.19 -7.30 10.38
N ARG A 54 6.94 -8.34 10.00
CA ARG A 54 8.30 -8.24 9.45
C ARG A 54 8.39 -7.47 8.12
N ASN A 55 7.29 -7.42 7.37
CA ASN A 55 7.25 -6.81 6.03
C ASN A 55 6.67 -5.39 6.04
N VAL A 56 6.17 -4.90 7.19
CA VAL A 56 5.58 -3.56 7.30
C VAL A 56 6.54 -2.47 6.81
N ARG A 57 7.79 -2.50 7.28
CA ARG A 57 8.79 -1.51 6.88
C ARG A 57 9.09 -1.57 5.39
N ALA A 58 9.27 -2.76 4.84
CA ALA A 58 9.54 -2.95 3.42
C ALA A 58 8.39 -2.42 2.55
N PHE A 59 7.14 -2.72 2.94
CA PHE A 59 5.95 -2.22 2.25
C PHE A 59 5.88 -0.69 2.26
N LEU A 60 6.09 -0.05 3.42
CA LEU A 60 6.05 1.40 3.53
C LEU A 60 7.14 2.07 2.68
N SER A 61 8.35 1.51 2.63
CA SER A 61 9.42 2.02 1.77
C SER A 61 9.11 1.90 0.28
N LEU A 62 8.58 0.76 -0.17
CA LEU A 62 8.16 0.58 -1.57
C LEU A 62 7.02 1.53 -1.96
N LEU A 63 6.06 1.72 -1.05
CA LEU A 63 4.94 2.62 -1.27
C LEU A 63 5.39 4.07 -1.39
N GLU A 64 6.30 4.52 -0.51
CA GLU A 64 6.86 5.87 -0.55
C GLU A 64 7.65 6.13 -1.84
N GLU A 65 8.41 5.14 -2.31
CA GLU A 65 9.11 5.21 -3.60
C GLU A 65 8.11 5.34 -4.77
N ALA A 66 7.10 4.48 -4.83
CA ALA A 66 6.07 4.54 -5.87
C ALA A 66 5.34 5.89 -5.89
N GLN A 67 5.02 6.46 -4.72
CA GLN A 67 4.40 7.78 -4.63
C GLN A 67 5.31 8.91 -5.08
N ARG A 68 6.62 8.81 -4.84
CA ARG A 68 7.61 9.80 -5.31
C ARG A 68 7.81 9.72 -6.83
N SER A 69 8.05 8.53 -7.37
CA SER A 69 8.21 8.33 -8.82
C SER A 69 6.98 8.77 -9.60
N GLY A 70 5.78 8.46 -9.09
CA GLY A 70 4.52 8.94 -9.68
C GLY A 70 4.36 10.46 -9.63
N ALA A 71 4.91 11.13 -8.61
CA ALA A 71 4.91 12.59 -8.52
C ALA A 71 5.91 13.25 -9.49
N GLU A 72 7.06 12.64 -9.72
CA GLU A 72 8.05 13.09 -10.70
C GLU A 72 7.53 12.94 -12.14
N ALA A 73 6.91 11.81 -12.46
CA ALA A 73 6.29 11.57 -13.77
C ALA A 73 5.20 12.61 -14.09
N GLN A 74 4.42 13.03 -13.10
CA GLN A 74 3.39 14.07 -13.27
C GLN A 74 3.95 15.48 -13.45
N ARG A 75 5.19 15.75 -13.02
CA ARG A 75 5.85 17.07 -13.19
C ARG A 75 6.60 17.20 -14.51
N ALA A 76 6.89 16.08 -15.16
CA ALA A 76 7.59 16.03 -16.45
C ALA A 76 6.63 16.16 -17.65
N VAL A 77 5.32 16.27 -17.39
CA VAL A 77 4.24 16.50 -18.36
C VAL A 77 3.73 17.93 -18.21
#